data_AF-A0A4R8GLL8-F1
#
_entry.id   AF-A0A4R8GLL8-F1
#
_cell.length_a   1.000
_cell.length_b   1.000
_cell.length_c   1.000
_cell.angle_alpha   90.00
_cell.angle_beta   90.00
_cell.angle_gamma   90.00
#
_symmetry.space_group_name_H-M   'P 1'
#
loop_
_entity.id
_entity.type
_entity.pdbx_description
1 polymer ?
#
loop_
_entity_poly.entity_id
_entity_poly.type
_entity_poly.pdbx_seq_one_letter_code
_entity_poly.pdbx_strand_id
1 'polypeptide(L)'
;MFHKVQTDLFHAGAELATPAGKEVKWTIKEEGITFMEKQIDEWEADIAALNNFILPGGHPSGAAFHVARTVVRRAERNAVPLGEEVNPLVLVYLKRLSDLLFVAARFANHHLGSGEQSLHAEKS
;
A
#
# COMPACT_ATOMS: atom_id res chain seq x y z
N MET A 1 2.27 -7.77 -11.30
CA MET A 1 2.41 -7.27 -9.92
C MET A 1 1.06 -7.16 -9.22
N PHE A 2 0.23 -6.13 -9.51
CA PHE A 2 -1.00 -5.85 -8.76
C PHE A 2 -2.08 -6.93 -8.74
N HIS A 3 -2.13 -7.85 -9.71
CA HIS A 3 -3.03 -9.02 -9.62
C HIS A 3 -2.73 -9.90 -8.41
N LYS A 4 -1.46 -10.03 -8.00
CA LYS A 4 -1.09 -10.75 -6.76
C LYS A 4 -1.61 -10.02 -5.53
N VAL A 5 -1.43 -8.70 -5.49
CA VAL A 5 -1.97 -7.85 -4.42
C VAL A 5 -3.50 -7.95 -4.33
N GLN A 6 -4.20 -7.98 -5.46
CA GLN A 6 -5.65 -8.17 -5.48
C GLN A 6 -6.06 -9.53 -4.90
N THR A 7 -5.35 -10.61 -5.24
CA THR A 7 -5.57 -11.94 -4.65
C THR A 7 -5.34 -11.93 -3.14
N ASP A 8 -4.24 -11.36 -2.68
CA ASP A 8 -3.95 -11.27 -1.25
C ASP A 8 -5.01 -10.43 -0.51
N LEU A 9 -5.49 -9.33 -1.09
CA LEU A 9 -6.59 -8.55 -0.52
C LEU A 9 -7.89 -9.36 -0.41
N PHE A 10 -8.15 -10.29 -1.32
CA PHE A 10 -9.26 -11.24 -1.18
C PHE A 10 -9.04 -12.19 0.00
N HIS A 11 -7.82 -12.68 0.21
CA HIS A 11 -7.48 -13.51 1.37
C HIS A 11 -7.64 -12.73 2.68
N ALA A 12 -7.09 -11.51 2.76
CA ALA A 12 -7.25 -10.63 3.92
C ALA A 12 -8.73 -10.35 4.22
N GLY A 13 -9.55 -10.09 3.20
CA GLY A 13 -10.99 -9.91 3.36
C GLY A 13 -11.70 -11.16 3.88
N ALA A 14 -11.35 -12.34 3.36
CA ALA A 14 -11.90 -13.62 3.82
C ALA A 14 -11.52 -13.89 5.28
N GLU A 15 -10.27 -13.61 5.65
CA GLU A 15 -9.75 -13.77 7.00
C GLU A 15 -10.45 -12.83 8.00
N LEU A 16 -10.55 -11.54 7.68
CA LEU A 16 -11.27 -10.56 8.50
C LEU A 16 -12.77 -10.84 8.64
N ALA A 17 -13.39 -11.50 7.65
CA ALA A 17 -14.80 -11.85 7.66
C ALA A 17 -15.08 -13.19 8.38
N THR A 18 -14.05 -13.98 8.69
CA THR A 18 -14.20 -15.30 9.31
C THR A 18 -14.29 -15.14 10.84
N PRO A 19 -15.39 -15.59 11.49
CA PRO A 19 -15.53 -15.50 12.94
C PRO A 19 -14.45 -16.28 13.69
N ALA A 20 -14.08 -15.78 14.87
CA ALA A 20 -13.13 -16.45 15.76
C ALA A 20 -13.52 -17.92 16.02
N GLY A 21 -12.54 -18.81 15.99
CA GLY A 21 -12.73 -20.25 16.18
C GLY A 21 -13.22 -21.02 14.95
N LYS A 22 -13.43 -20.36 13.81
CA LYS A 22 -13.65 -21.03 12.51
C LYS A 22 -12.36 -21.12 11.70
N GLU A 23 -12.31 -22.14 10.85
CA GLU A 23 -11.18 -22.35 9.94
C GLU A 23 -11.13 -21.25 8.87
N VAL A 24 -9.99 -20.57 8.77
CA VAL A 24 -9.69 -19.61 7.71
C VAL A 24 -9.06 -20.38 6.53
N LYS A 25 -9.77 -20.47 5.40
CA LYS A 25 -9.30 -21.22 4.22
C LYS A 25 -8.16 -20.54 3.47
N TRP A 26 -8.16 -19.21 3.48
CA TRP A 26 -7.17 -18.40 2.77
C TRP A 26 -6.66 -17.34 3.71
N THR A 27 -5.37 -17.43 4.03
CA THR A 27 -4.70 -16.51 4.93
C THR A 27 -3.70 -15.65 4.18
N ILE A 28 -3.46 -14.45 4.68
CA ILE A 28 -2.27 -13.69 4.32
C ILE A 28 -1.03 -14.46 4.76
N LYS A 29 0.00 -14.43 3.92
CA LYS A 29 1.29 -15.06 4.19
C LYS A 29 2.42 -14.06 4.11
N GLU A 30 3.51 -14.36 4.80
CA GLU A 30 4.71 -13.52 4.85
C GLU A 30 5.31 -13.28 3.45
N GLU A 31 5.20 -14.23 2.53
CA GLU A 31 5.75 -14.07 1.18
C GLU A 31 5.12 -12.89 0.42
N GLY A 32 3.84 -12.59 0.70
CA GLY A 32 3.17 -11.41 0.14
C GLY A 32 3.78 -10.10 0.66
N ILE A 33 4.16 -10.07 1.94
CA ILE A 33 4.83 -8.92 2.57
C ILE A 33 6.23 -8.73 1.98
N THR A 34 7.04 -9.79 1.98
CA THR A 34 8.41 -9.77 1.44
C THR A 34 8.43 -9.37 -0.03
N PHE A 35 7.44 -9.80 -0.80
CA PHE A 35 7.29 -9.41 -2.20
C PHE A 35 7.01 -7.91 -2.37
N MET A 36 6.20 -7.31 -1.51
CA MET A 36 5.96 -5.86 -1.53
C MET A 36 7.19 -5.07 -1.10
N GLU A 37 7.90 -5.50 -0.05
CA GLU A 37 9.13 -4.86 0.42
C GLU A 37 10.20 -4.85 -0.67
N LYS A 38 10.42 -5.99 -1.33
CA LYS A 38 11.34 -6.07 -2.47
C LYS A 38 10.95 -5.12 -3.61
N GLN A 39 9.66 -5.01 -3.92
CA GLN A 39 9.21 -4.13 -5.00
C GLN A 39 9.36 -2.65 -4.63
N ILE A 40 9.13 -2.30 -3.36
CA ILE A 40 9.38 -0.95 -2.82
C ILE A 40 10.85 -0.60 -3.06
N ASP A 41 11.77 -1.44 -2.60
CA ASP A 41 13.21 -1.19 -2.73
C ASP A 41 13.63 -1.03 -4.21
N GLU A 42 13.13 -1.90 -5.09
CA GLU A 42 13.41 -1.85 -6.53
C GLU A 42 12.92 -0.54 -7.18
N TRP A 43 11.72 -0.07 -6.85
CA TRP A 43 11.16 1.14 -7.43
C TRP A 43 11.71 2.42 -6.80
N GLU A 44 12.03 2.40 -5.51
CA GLU A 44 12.68 3.53 -4.84
C GLU A 44 14.08 3.78 -5.39
N ALA A 45 14.81 2.73 -5.77
CA ALA A 45 16.13 2.87 -6.39
C ALA A 45 16.10 3.58 -7.76
N ASP A 46 14.95 3.59 -8.44
CA ASP A 46 14.77 4.14 -9.78
C ASP A 46 14.18 5.56 -9.80
N ILE A 47 13.81 6.10 -8.63
CA ILE A 47 13.24 7.44 -8.51
C ILE A 47 14.08 8.33 -7.60
N ALA A 48 13.96 9.65 -7.78
CA ALA A 48 14.67 10.60 -6.93
C ALA A 48 14.27 10.44 -5.45
N ALA A 49 15.25 10.52 -4.56
CA ALA A 49 15.03 10.45 -3.11
C ALA A 49 14.03 11.53 -2.65
N LEU A 50 13.13 11.14 -1.74
CA LEU A 50 12.11 12.03 -1.22
C LEU A 50 12.69 12.92 -0.11
N ASN A 51 12.84 14.22 -0.40
CA ASN A 51 13.40 15.17 0.56
C ASN A 51 12.33 15.98 1.30
N ASN A 52 11.09 15.96 0.83
CA ASN A 52 9.96 16.72 1.39
C ASN A 52 8.66 15.94 1.24
N PHE A 53 7.63 16.30 2.01
CA PHE A 53 6.29 15.79 1.76
C PHE A 53 5.80 16.19 0.37
N ILE A 54 5.13 15.26 -0.30
CA ILE A 54 4.49 15.47 -1.60
C ILE A 54 2.97 15.48 -1.45
N LEU A 55 2.32 16.29 -2.27
CA LEU A 55 0.88 16.28 -2.41
C LEU A 55 0.45 15.10 -3.28
N PRO A 56 -0.64 14.39 -2.93
CA PRO A 56 -1.14 13.30 -3.76
C PRO A 56 -1.67 13.84 -5.09
N GLY A 57 -1.06 13.43 -6.19
CA GLY A 57 -1.43 13.91 -7.53
C GLY A 57 -0.46 13.45 -8.61
N GLY A 58 -0.26 14.29 -9.62
CA GLY A 58 0.58 14.01 -10.79
C GLY A 58 -0.23 13.42 -11.95
N HIS A 59 0.30 12.38 -12.60
CA HIS A 59 -0.37 11.68 -13.68
C HIS A 59 -1.66 11.00 -13.16
N PRO A 60 -2.73 10.83 -13.97
CA PRO A 60 -3.92 10.09 -13.58
C PRO A 60 -3.64 8.72 -12.93
N SER A 61 -2.64 7.99 -13.43
CA SER A 61 -2.18 6.72 -12.85
C SER A 61 -1.58 6.90 -11.44
N GLY A 62 -0.72 7.91 -11.24
CA GLY A 62 -0.14 8.21 -9.93
C GLY A 62 -1.19 8.67 -8.92
N ALA A 63 -2.12 9.54 -9.37
CA ALA A 63 -3.27 9.97 -8.58
C ALA A 63 -4.15 8.78 -8.16
N ALA A 64 -4.42 7.84 -9.07
CA ALA A 64 -5.18 6.63 -8.77
C ALA A 64 -4.49 5.76 -7.70
N PHE A 65 -3.16 5.61 -7.75
CA PHE A 65 -2.41 4.91 -6.71
C PHE A 65 -2.49 5.64 -5.36
N HIS A 66 -2.44 6.97 -5.33
CA HIS A 66 -2.66 7.72 -4.10
C HIS A 66 -4.09 7.55 -3.54
N VAL A 67 -5.11 7.46 -4.38
CA VAL A 67 -6.48 7.13 -3.94
C VAL A 67 -6.53 5.72 -3.36
N ALA A 68 -5.98 4.72 -4.05
CA ALA A 68 -5.92 3.36 -3.54
C ALA A 68 -5.20 3.29 -2.18
N ARG A 69 -4.11 4.05 -2.01
CA ARG A 69 -3.37 4.17 -0.76
C ARG A 69 -4.24 4.67 0.38
N THR A 70 -5.05 5.71 0.18
CA THR A 70 -5.91 6.24 1.25
C THR A 70 -7.02 5.25 1.63
N VAL A 71 -7.53 4.48 0.66
CA VAL A 71 -8.49 3.39 0.91
C VAL A 71 -7.86 2.27 1.74
N VAL A 72 -6.62 1.85 1.41
CA VAL A 72 -5.89 0.83 2.19
C VAL A 72 -5.62 1.31 3.61
N ARG A 73 -5.19 2.57 3.80
CA ARG A 73 -5.01 3.14 5.15
C ARG A 73 -6.32 3.21 5.94
N ARG A 74 -7.46 3.40 5.27
CA ARG A 74 -8.78 3.33 5.91
C ARG A 74 -9.11 1.89 6.31
N ALA A 75 -8.82 0.90 5.47
CA ALA A 75 -8.99 -0.51 5.82
C ALA A 75 -8.11 -0.91 7.02
N GLU A 76 -6.84 -0.48 7.04
CA GLU A 76 -5.91 -0.66 8.18
C GLU A 76 -6.52 -0.12 9.47
N ARG A 77 -6.98 1.14 9.48
CA ARG A 77 -7.61 1.76 10.66
C ARG A 77 -8.90 1.06 11.11
N ASN A 78 -9.63 0.42 10.20
CA ASN A 78 -10.83 -0.34 10.55
C ASN A 78 -10.50 -1.74 11.09
N ALA A 79 -9.36 -2.31 10.68
CA ALA A 79 -8.89 -3.62 11.14
C ALA A 79 -8.20 -3.54 12.51
N VAL A 80 -7.48 -2.45 12.81
CA VAL A 80 -6.77 -2.28 14.09
C VAL A 80 -7.65 -2.50 15.35
N PRO A 81 -8.88 -1.95 15.44
CA PRO A 81 -9.74 -2.13 16.61
C PRO A 81 -10.22 -3.57 16.85
N LEU A 82 -10.06 -4.46 15.88
CA LEU A 82 -10.43 -5.87 16.03
C LEU A 82 -9.43 -6.64 16.92
N GLY A 83 -8.25 -6.05 17.21
CA GLY A 83 -7.34 -6.54 18.22
C GLY A 83 -6.82 -7.96 17.97
N GLU A 84 -6.84 -8.79 19.01
CA GLU A 84 -6.31 -10.17 18.99
C GLU A 84 -7.11 -11.13 18.10
N GLU A 85 -8.31 -10.73 17.63
CA GLU A 85 -9.12 -11.55 16.73
C GLU A 85 -8.59 -11.54 15.28
N VAL A 86 -7.65 -10.66 14.95
CA VAL A 86 -7.08 -10.52 13.61
C VAL A 86 -5.67 -11.08 13.57
N ASN A 87 -5.40 -11.89 12.54
CA ASN A 87 -4.05 -12.29 12.20
C ASN A 87 -3.16 -11.05 12.02
N PRO A 88 -2.08 -10.88 12.81
CA PRO A 88 -1.19 -9.73 12.73
C PRO A 88 -0.62 -9.48 11.34
N LEU A 89 -0.46 -10.54 10.53
CA LEU A 89 0.03 -10.43 9.16
C LEU A 89 -0.90 -9.60 8.27
N VAL A 90 -2.22 -9.59 8.53
CA VAL A 90 -3.16 -8.73 7.79
C VAL A 90 -2.84 -7.25 8.03
N LEU A 91 -2.57 -6.86 9.27
CA LEU A 91 -2.22 -5.48 9.61
C LEU A 91 -0.87 -5.08 9.00
N VAL A 92 0.13 -5.95 9.09
CA VAL A 92 1.45 -5.73 8.45
C VAL A 92 1.30 -5.60 6.94
N TYR A 93 0.49 -6.47 6.31
CA TYR A 93 0.22 -6.44 4.88
C TYR A 93 -0.44 -5.12 4.45
N LEU A 94 -1.51 -4.69 5.13
CA LEU A 94 -2.18 -3.42 4.81
C LEU A 94 -1.26 -2.21 4.96
N LYS A 95 -0.44 -2.19 6.02
CA LYS A 95 0.58 -1.16 6.22
C LYS A 95 1.55 -1.11 5.05
N ARG A 96 2.15 -2.25 4.69
CA ARG A 96 3.13 -2.38 3.60
C ARG A 96 2.54 -2.11 2.23
N LEU A 97 1.29 -2.50 2.00
CA LEU A 97 0.58 -2.16 0.78
C LEU A 97 0.40 -0.64 0.65
N SER A 98 0.17 0.06 1.76
CA SER A 98 0.08 1.53 1.71
C SER A 98 1.42 2.18 1.37
N ASP A 99 2.54 1.59 1.82
CA ASP A 99 3.90 1.99 1.46
C ASP A 99 4.16 1.73 -0.04
N LEU A 100 3.84 0.52 -0.53
CA LEU A 100 3.96 0.15 -1.95
C LEU A 100 3.15 1.06 -2.86
N LEU A 101 1.91 1.38 -2.51
CA LEU A 101 1.05 2.27 -3.31
C LEU A 101 1.56 3.72 -3.32
N PHE A 102 2.24 4.14 -2.25
CA PHE A 102 2.95 5.43 -2.25
C PHE A 102 4.07 5.42 -3.27
N VAL A 103 4.96 4.42 -3.22
CA VAL A 103 6.09 4.30 -4.16
C VAL A 103 5.62 4.10 -5.60
N ALA A 104 4.57 3.30 -5.82
CA ALA A 104 3.95 3.11 -7.14
C ALA A 104 3.46 4.43 -7.74
N ALA A 105 2.87 5.31 -6.93
CA ALA A 105 2.40 6.61 -7.39
C ALA A 105 3.58 7.48 -7.87
N ARG A 106 4.66 7.51 -7.09
CA ARG A 106 5.90 8.24 -7.41
C ARG A 106 6.58 7.68 -8.65
N PHE A 107 6.73 6.36 -8.72
CA PHE A 107 7.29 5.64 -9.85
C PHE A 107 6.51 5.92 -11.14
N ALA A 108 5.18 5.85 -11.09
CA ALA A 108 4.33 6.17 -12.24
C ALA A 108 4.45 7.63 -12.67
N ASN A 109 4.48 8.57 -11.72
CA ASN A 109 4.66 9.99 -12.01
C ASN A 109 6.00 10.27 -12.68
N HIS A 110 7.09 9.69 -12.17
CA HIS A 110 8.43 9.81 -12.74
C HIS A 110 8.48 9.34 -14.20
N HIS A 111 7.98 8.13 -14.48
CA HIS A 111 8.04 7.53 -15.81
C HIS A 111 7.07 8.14 -16.83
N LEU A 112 6.00 8.78 -16.36
CA LEU A 112 4.98 9.41 -17.21
C LEU A 112 5.18 10.93 -17.30
N GLY A 113 6.35 11.44 -16.89
CA GLY A 113 6.72 12.84 -17.04
C GLY A 113 5.87 13.82 -16.22
N SER A 114 5.22 13.34 -15.16
CA SER A 114 4.42 14.18 -14.25
C SER A 114 5.23 14.45 -12.98
N GLY A 115 5.56 15.71 -12.73
CA GLY A 115 6.34 16.10 -11.55
C GLY A 115 5.57 15.88 -10.24
N GLU A 116 6.32 15.65 -9.16
CA GLU A 116 5.78 15.61 -7.80
C GLU A 116 5.66 17.04 -7.25
N GLN A 117 4.48 17.40 -6.76
CA GLN A 117 4.28 18.69 -6.11
C GLN A 117 4.67 18.59 -4.64
N SER A 118 5.69 19.34 -4.23
CA SER A 118 6.06 19.43 -2.81
C SER A 118 5.03 20.24 -2.02
N LEU A 119 4.75 19.80 -0.79
CA LEU A 119 3.86 20.51 0.16
C LEU A 119 4.36 21.93 0.50
N HIS A 120 5.68 22.17 0.44
CA HIS A 120 6.29 23.45 0.80
C HIS A 120 6.98 24.14 -0.39
N ALA A 121 6.44 23.99 -1.60
CA ALA A 121 7.03 24.53 -2.83
C ALA A 121 7.32 26.04 -2.82
N GLU A 122 6.74 26.82 -1.89
CA GLU A 122 6.89 28.29 -1.80
C GLU A 122 7.93 28.78 -0.78
N LYS A 123 8.78 27.91 -0.19
CA LYS A 123 9.90 28.36 0.66
C LYS A 123 11.24 28.04 0.02
N SER A 124 11.61 28.82 -1.01
CA SER A 124 12.96 28.95 -1.53
C SER A 124 13.24 30.40 -1.89
#